data_AF-A0A023HYQ6-F1
#
_entry.id   AF-A0A023HYQ6-F1
#
_cell.length_a   1.000
_cell.length_b   1.000
_cell.length_c   1.000
_cell.angle_alpha   90.00
_cell.angle_beta   90.00
_cell.angle_gamma   90.00
#
_symmetry.space_group_name_H-M   'P 1'
#
loop_
_entity.id
_entity.type
_entity.pdbx_description
1 polymer ?
#
loop_
_entity_poly.entity_id
_entity_poly.type
_entity_poly.pdbx_seq_one_letter_code
_entity_poly.pdbx_strand_id
1 'polypeptide(L)'
;FNVEYSSGGFALIFLAEYASILFMSMLFCVMFLGSDVFHVFFYVKLTFVSFMFIWVRGTLPRFRYDKLMYLAWKSFLPFSLNFLLFFVGFKIFLFYLI
;
A
#
# COMPACT_ATOMS: atom_id res chain seq x y z
N PHE A 1 11.02 -13.80 -13.87
CA PHE A 1 12.19 -13.99 -12.98
C PHE A 1 12.16 -15.34 -12.27
N ASN A 2 11.00 -15.95 -11.99
CA ASN A 2 10.92 -17.21 -11.23
C ASN A 2 11.04 -18.51 -12.04
N VAL A 3 11.36 -18.45 -13.34
CA VAL A 3 11.26 -19.63 -14.23
C VAL A 3 12.44 -20.59 -14.06
N GLU A 4 13.57 -20.11 -13.54
CA GLU A 4 14.80 -20.90 -13.36
C GLU A 4 14.87 -21.60 -12.00
N TYR A 5 13.96 -21.29 -11.07
CA TYR A 5 13.98 -21.87 -9.74
C TYR A 5 13.33 -23.25 -9.72
N SER A 6 14.00 -24.19 -9.04
CA SER A 6 13.42 -25.48 -8.69
C SER A 6 12.19 -25.32 -7.78
N SER A 7 11.40 -26.39 -7.63
CA SER A 7 10.12 -26.38 -6.91
C SER A 7 10.19 -25.75 -5.50
N GLY A 8 11.27 -25.99 -4.75
CA GLY A 8 11.47 -25.41 -3.42
C GLY A 8 11.76 -23.90 -3.45
N GLY A 9 12.66 -23.46 -4.33
CA GLY A 9 12.99 -22.03 -4.48
C GLY A 9 11.79 -21.22 -4.97
N PHE A 10 11.00 -21.79 -5.89
CA PHE A 10 9.74 -21.20 -6.35
C PHE A 10 8.77 -21.02 -5.17
N ALA A 11 8.55 -22.05 -4.35
CA ALA A 11 7.63 -21.99 -3.22
C ALA A 11 7.97 -20.87 -2.22
N LEU A 12 9.26 -20.67 -1.92
CA LEU A 12 9.71 -19.60 -1.02
C LEU A 12 9.42 -18.21 -1.59
N ILE A 13 9.54 -18.02 -2.90
CA ILE A 13 9.24 -16.73 -3.54
C ILE A 13 7.74 -16.42 -3.47
N PHE A 14 6.86 -17.40 -3.68
CA PHE A 14 5.42 -17.19 -3.49
C PHE A 14 5.07 -16.88 -2.04
N LEU A 15 5.66 -17.63 -1.10
CA LEU A 15 5.46 -17.37 0.33
C LEU A 15 5.87 -15.95 0.70
N ALA A 16 7.00 -15.47 0.17
CA ALA A 16 7.47 -14.10 0.38
C ALA A 16 6.53 -13.06 -0.26
N GLU A 17 6.01 -13.28 -1.46
CA GLU A 17 5.03 -12.40 -2.10
C GLU A 17 3.77 -12.26 -1.24
N TYR A 18 3.19 -13.38 -0.78
CA TYR A 18 2.00 -13.33 0.09
C TYR A 18 2.30 -12.71 1.46
N ALA A 19 3.47 -12.97 2.05
CA ALA A 19 3.89 -12.33 3.29
C ALA A 19 4.00 -10.81 3.13
N SER A 20 4.53 -10.34 1.99
CA SER A 20 4.62 -8.89 1.70
C SER A 20 3.25 -8.23 1.55
N ILE A 21 2.26 -8.92 0.96
CA ILE A 21 0.88 -8.41 0.85
C ILE A 21 0.27 -8.24 2.25
N LEU A 22 0.41 -9.25 3.11
CA LEU A 22 -0.08 -9.19 4.48
C LEU A 22 0.62 -8.09 5.28
N PHE A 23 1.94 -7.97 5.15
CA PHE A 23 2.71 -6.93 5.83
C PHE A 23 2.29 -5.51 5.41
N MET A 24 2.14 -5.26 4.10
CA MET A 24 1.67 -3.96 3.60
C MET A 24 0.25 -3.64 4.06
N SER A 25 -0.64 -4.65 4.13
CA SER A 25 -1.99 -4.47 4.66
C SER A 25 -2.01 -4.10 6.15
N MET A 26 -1.09 -4.66 6.94
CA MET A 26 -0.91 -4.31 8.35
C MET A 26 -0.45 -2.85 8.49
N LEU A 27 0.57 -2.44 7.73
CA LEU A 27 1.06 -1.06 7.75
C LEU A 27 -0.04 -0.06 7.38
N PHE A 28 -0.86 -0.37 6.37
CA PHE A 28 -2.00 0.47 6.00
C PHE A 28 -3.01 0.61 7.14
N CYS A 29 -3.36 -0.48 7.82
CA CYS A 29 -4.29 -0.42 8.96
C CYS A 29 -3.75 0.44 10.11
N VAL A 30 -2.47 0.30 10.44
CA VAL A 30 -1.82 1.06 11.52
C VAL A 30 -1.77 2.56 11.19
N MET A 31 -1.44 2.93 9.95
CA MET A 31 -1.31 4.34 9.56
C MET A 31 -2.66 5.05 9.38
N PHE A 32 -3.69 4.37 8.86
CA PHE A 32 -4.94 5.03 8.45
C PHE A 32 -6.18 4.65 9.28
N LEU A 33 -6.27 3.42 9.81
CA LEU A 33 -7.50 2.87 10.40
C LEU A 33 -7.46 2.71 11.93
N GLY A 34 -6.40 3.21 12.57
CA GLY A 34 -6.18 3.12 14.02
C GLY A 34 -5.47 1.82 14.44
N SER A 35 -4.52 1.94 15.37
CA SER A 35 -3.62 0.87 15.82
C SER A 35 -4.13 0.17 17.09
N ASP A 36 -5.32 -0.41 17.03
CA ASP A 36 -5.92 -1.13 18.18
C ASP A 36 -5.53 -2.61 18.21
N VAL A 37 -4.23 -2.90 18.27
CA VAL A 37 -3.67 -4.26 18.08
C VAL A 37 -4.23 -5.29 19.07
N PHE A 38 -4.60 -4.85 20.28
CA PHE A 38 -5.14 -5.72 21.32
C PHE A 38 -6.61 -6.11 21.12
N HIS A 39 -7.33 -5.46 20.20
CA HIS A 39 -8.73 -5.74 19.95
C HIS A 39 -8.89 -6.64 18.73
N VAL A 40 -9.78 -7.64 18.82
CA VAL A 40 -10.09 -8.56 17.71
C VAL A 40 -10.51 -7.81 16.44
N PHE A 41 -11.11 -6.63 16.60
CA PHE A 41 -11.53 -5.78 15.50
C PHE A 41 -10.37 -5.34 14.59
N PHE A 42 -9.14 -5.22 15.10
CA PHE A 42 -7.97 -4.92 14.28
C PHE A 42 -7.67 -6.03 13.26
N TYR A 43 -7.76 -7.29 13.67
CA TYR A 43 -7.55 -8.42 12.77
C TYR A 43 -8.62 -8.51 11.69
N VAL A 44 -9.88 -8.16 12.01
CA VAL A 44 -10.96 -8.07 11.02
C VAL A 44 -10.67 -6.98 9.98
N LYS A 45 -10.23 -5.80 10.41
CA LYS A 45 -9.81 -4.73 9.48
C LYS A 45 -8.65 -5.18 8.60
N LEU A 46 -7.65 -5.86 9.17
CA LEU A 46 -6.50 -6.39 8.42
C LEU A 46 -6.94 -7.39 7.35
N THR A 47 -7.79 -8.36 7.70
CA THR A 47 -8.33 -9.32 6.72
C THR A 47 -9.17 -8.66 5.63
N PHE A 48 -9.88 -7.58 5.98
CA PHE A 48 -10.65 -6.82 5.00
C PHE A 48 -9.74 -6.09 4.00
N VAL A 49 -8.65 -5.47 4.48
CA VAL A 49 -7.69 -4.80 3.59
C VAL A 49 -6.96 -5.81 2.71
N SER A 50 -6.53 -6.96 3.24
CA SER A 50 -5.91 -8.00 2.42
C SER A 50 -6.88 -8.60 1.39
N PHE A 51 -8.16 -8.75 1.73
CA PHE A 51 -9.20 -9.12 0.78
C PHE A 51 -9.36 -8.11 -0.37
N MET A 52 -9.28 -6.80 -0.08
CA MET A 52 -9.32 -5.76 -1.11
C MET A 52 -8.18 -5.91 -2.13
N PHE A 53 -6.96 -6.24 -1.70
CA PHE A 53 -5.84 -6.49 -2.62
C PHE A 53 -6.14 -7.64 -3.59
N ILE A 54 -6.73 -8.74 -3.08
CA ILE A 54 -7.09 -9.89 -3.90
C ILE A 54 -8.24 -9.53 -4.85
N TRP A 55 -9.23 -8.78 -4.37
CA TRP A 55 -10.37 -8.35 -5.17
C TRP A 55 -9.93 -7.47 -6.35
N VAL A 56 -9.10 -6.45 -6.10
CA VAL A 56 -8.57 -5.56 -7.15
C VAL A 56 -7.79 -6.33 -8.21
N ARG A 57 -7.00 -7.35 -7.79
CA ARG A 57 -6.26 -8.23 -8.71
C ARG A 57 -7.19 -9.04 -9.62
N GLY A 58 -8.39 -9.36 -9.15
CA GLY A 58 -9.40 -10.11 -9.91
C GLY A 58 -10.23 -9.26 -10.88
N THR A 59 -10.44 -7.97 -10.58
CA THR A 59 -11.36 -7.11 -11.35
C THR A 59 -10.69 -6.31 -12.46
N LEU A 60 -9.44 -5.89 -12.29
CA LEU A 60 -8.80 -4.95 -13.21
C LEU A 60 -7.89 -5.66 -14.24
N PRO A 61 -7.90 -5.20 -15.51
CA PRO A 61 -6.95 -5.68 -16.50
C PRO A 61 -5.53 -5.20 -16.16
N ARG A 62 -4.52 -6.00 -16.53
CA ARG A 62 -3.12 -5.66 -16.28
C ARG A 62 -2.71 -4.44 -17.10
N PHE A 63 -2.13 -3.44 -16.45
CA PHE A 63 -1.53 -2.29 -17.13
C PHE A 63 -0.15 -2.63 -17.70
N ARG A 64 0.18 -2.05 -18.86
CA ARG A 64 1.54 -2.08 -19.42
C ARG A 64 2.47 -1.21 -18.58
N TYR A 65 3.75 -1.59 -18.53
CA TYR A 65 4.79 -0.92 -17.74
C TYR A 65 4.87 0.60 -18.01
N ASP A 66 4.81 1.02 -19.28
CA ASP A 66 4.88 2.45 -19.63
C ASP A 66 3.76 3.28 -18.98
N LYS A 67 2.54 2.73 -18.95
CA LYS A 67 1.38 3.43 -18.38
C LYS A 67 1.49 3.51 -16.86
N LEU A 68 2.01 2.47 -16.22
CA LEU A 68 2.27 2.45 -14.78
C LEU A 68 3.35 3.48 -14.41
N MET A 69 4.44 3.52 -15.18
CA MET A 69 5.52 4.49 -14.98
C MET A 69 5.02 5.92 -15.18
N TYR A 70 4.23 6.17 -16.23
CA TYR A 70 3.63 7.48 -16.46
C TYR A 70 2.73 7.90 -15.28
N LEU A 71 1.88 7.00 -14.78
CA LEU A 71 1.02 7.27 -13.63
C LEU A 71 1.83 7.65 -12.38
N ALA A 72 2.90 6.90 -12.07
CA ALA A 72 3.76 7.17 -10.93
C ALA A 72 4.46 8.55 -11.02
N TRP A 73 5.09 8.83 -12.15
CA TRP A 73 5.93 10.03 -12.28
C TRP A 73 5.17 11.30 -12.63
N LYS A 74 4.13 11.20 -13.48
CA LYS A 74 3.40 12.38 -13.96
C LYS A 74 2.17 12.72 -13.12
N SER A 75 1.59 11.75 -12.41
CA SER A 75 0.40 11.99 -11.58
C SER A 75 0.69 11.90 -10.09
N PHE A 76 1.20 10.77 -9.59
CA PHE A 76 1.36 10.58 -8.14
C PHE A 76 2.44 11.47 -7.53
N LEU A 77 3.60 11.61 -8.18
CA LEU A 77 4.70 12.45 -7.67
C LEU A 77 4.33 13.94 -7.51
N PRO A 78 3.80 14.64 -8.53
CA PRO A 78 3.43 16.06 -8.33
C PRO A 78 2.28 16.21 -7.33
N PHE A 79 1.35 15.26 -7.28
CA PHE A 79 0.25 15.29 -6.31
C PHE A 79 0.77 15.15 -4.88
N SER A 80 1.61 14.16 -4.58
CA SER A 80 2.12 13.94 -3.23
C SER A 80 2.97 15.12 -2.72
N LEU A 81 3.78 15.73 -3.60
CA LEU A 81 4.56 16.92 -3.27
C LEU A 81 3.67 18.14 -2.95
N ASN A 82 2.60 18.35 -3.74
CA ASN A 82 1.65 19.43 -3.46
C ASN A 82 0.93 19.25 -2.12
N PHE A 83 0.53 18.01 -1.78
CA PHE A 83 -0.07 17.72 -0.48
C PHE A 83 0.91 17.97 0.67
N LEU A 84 2.18 17.58 0.50
CA LEU A 84 3.20 17.83 1.52
C LEU A 84 3.38 19.33 1.77
N LEU A 85 3.53 20.14 0.71
CA LEU A 85 3.64 21.59 0.83
C LEU A 85 2.40 22.21 1.49
N PHE A 86 1.21 21.74 1.12
CA PHE A 86 -0.05 22.21 1.69
C PHE A 86 -0.14 21.93 3.19
N PHE A 87 0.13 20.70 3.63
CA PHE A 87 0.05 20.35 5.05
C PHE A 87 1.12 21.06 5.89
N VAL A 88 2.34 21.23 5.36
CA VAL A 88 3.39 22.00 6.04
C VAL A 88 2.99 23.47 6.17
N GLY A 89 2.50 24.09 5.08
CA GLY A 89 2.04 25.47 5.09
C GLY A 89 0.86 25.69 6.06
N PHE A 90 -0.12 24.80 6.04
CA PHE A 90 -1.27 24.86 6.94
C PHE A 90 -0.86 24.72 8.41
N LYS A 91 0.08 23.82 8.73
CA LYS A 91 0.61 23.68 10.09
C LYS A 91 1.30 24.95 10.58
N ILE A 92 2.10 25.61 9.72
CA ILE A 92 2.77 26.87 10.06
C ILE A 92 1.74 27.99 10.30
N PHE A 93 0.71 28.09 9.45
CA PHE A 93 -0.37 29.05 9.63
C PHE A 93 -1.11 28.85 10.95
N LEU A 94 -1.46 27.61 11.30
CA LEU A 94 -2.08 27.29 12.58
C LEU A 94 -1.18 27.64 13.76
N PHE A 95 0.14 27.42 13.65
CA PHE A 95 1.09 27.78 14.70
C PHE A 95 1.21 29.30 14.91
N TYR A 96 0.99 30.10 13.87
CA TYR A 96 0.96 31.56 14.01
C TYR A 96 -0.38 32.09 14.57
N LEU A 97 -1.47 31.36 14.34
CA LEU A 97 -2.82 31.77 14.74
C LEU A 97 -3.14 31.42 16.21
N ILE A 98 -2.46 30.42 16.77
CA ILE A 98 -2.47 30.05 18.20
C ILE A 98 -1.42 30.87 18.95
#